data_AF-A0A4Y2I7F5-F1
#
_entry.id   AF-A0A4Y2I7F5-F1
#
_cell.length_a   1.000
_cell.length_b   1.000
_cell.length_c   1.000
_cell.angle_alpha   90.00
_cell.angle_beta   90.00
_cell.angle_gamma   90.00
#
_symmetry.space_group_name_H-M   'P 1'
#
loop_
_entity.id
_entity.type
_entity.pdbx_description
1 polymer ?
#
loop_
_entity_poly.entity_id
_entity_poly.type
_entity_poly.pdbx_seq_one_letter_code
_entity_poly.pdbx_strand_id
1 'polypeptide(L)'
;MAMVRKFSKPDLFLTFTCNPSWIEILNCMEGVERPEDRSDNVRVFNIKLKELLEDICKYGIFGTVLAYIYVIEFQKRGLPHAHVFLTLDSESKIRTKDDIDKFVSAELPDPCTDLRLFQIVTKCMVHGPCGTININSTCMRDGQCYKSFPKQFKDDTEENVNGYPIYRRRATEPVQVGKYSIDNRWVNLKGILVLGFWTLERKKRGSTIQLPLQCYPSIQDPIQQLYSDRLFQCDLTGT
;
A
#
# COMPACT_ATOMS: atom_id res chain seq x y z
N MET A 1 22.53 -7.44 5.36
CA MET A 1 23.21 -6.77 6.50
C MET A 1 24.10 -5.59 6.10
N ALA A 2 24.61 -5.49 4.86
CA ALA A 2 25.47 -4.35 4.45
C ALA A 2 24.76 -2.97 4.48
N MET A 3 23.49 -2.91 4.05
CA MET A 3 22.71 -1.67 4.03
C MET A 3 22.51 -1.07 5.43
N VAL A 4 22.18 -1.90 6.43
CA VAL A 4 22.00 -1.43 7.82
C VAL A 4 23.29 -0.89 8.41
N ARG A 5 24.44 -1.47 8.04
CA ARG A 5 25.75 -0.97 8.46
C ARG A 5 26.09 0.39 7.86
N LYS A 6 25.70 0.63 6.60
CA LYS A 6 26.03 1.87 5.87
C LYS A 6 25.03 3.00 6.13
N PHE A 7 23.74 2.68 6.19
CA PHE A 7 22.66 3.67 6.19
C PHE A 7 21.79 3.63 7.45
N SER A 8 22.13 2.80 8.45
CA SER A 8 21.31 2.53 9.63
C SER A 8 20.04 1.72 9.34
N LYS A 9 19.22 1.50 10.36
CA LYS A 9 17.96 0.73 10.25
C LYS A 9 16.96 1.47 9.35
N PRO A 10 16.14 0.75 8.57
CA PRO A 10 15.04 1.38 7.84
C PRO A 10 14.09 2.14 8.76
N ASP A 11 13.58 3.27 8.28
CA ASP A 11 12.62 4.13 8.99
C ASP A 11 11.17 3.79 8.61
N LEU A 12 10.92 3.37 7.36
CA LEU A 12 9.59 3.02 6.85
C LEU A 12 9.54 1.61 6.26
N PHE A 13 8.38 0.97 6.40
CA PHE A 13 8.04 -0.31 5.81
C PHE A 13 6.72 -0.25 5.06
N LEU A 14 6.77 -0.36 3.73
CA LEU A 14 5.62 -0.33 2.86
C LEU A 14 5.32 -1.73 2.33
N THR A 15 4.03 -2.02 2.14
CA THR A 15 3.59 -3.19 1.37
C THR A 15 2.80 -2.70 0.18
N PHE A 16 3.18 -3.14 -1.01
CA PHE A 16 2.46 -2.87 -2.26
C PHE A 16 1.94 -4.20 -2.81
N THR A 17 0.63 -4.33 -2.95
CA THR A 17 -0.02 -5.57 -3.38
C THR A 17 -0.71 -5.36 -4.71
N CYS A 18 -0.53 -6.29 -5.64
CA CYS A 18 -1.22 -6.26 -6.91
C CYS A 18 -2.74 -6.36 -6.70
N ASN A 19 -3.50 -5.51 -7.40
CA ASN A 19 -4.95 -5.53 -7.38
C ASN A 19 -5.45 -6.05 -8.74
N PRO A 20 -6.13 -7.22 -8.79
CA PRO A 20 -6.53 -7.82 -10.06
C PRO A 20 -7.65 -7.03 -10.75
N SER A 21 -8.32 -6.13 -10.02
CA SER A 21 -9.34 -5.23 -10.56
C SER A 21 -8.78 -3.96 -11.20
N TRP A 22 -7.46 -3.83 -11.35
CA TRP A 22 -6.89 -2.72 -12.12
C TRP A 22 -7.36 -2.80 -13.57
N ILE A 23 -7.82 -1.68 -14.12
CA ILE A 23 -8.37 -1.63 -15.47
C ILE A 23 -7.33 -2.02 -16.52
N GLU A 24 -6.05 -1.76 -16.26
CA GLU A 24 -4.95 -2.16 -17.13
C GLU A 24 -4.81 -3.68 -17.21
N ILE A 25 -5.13 -4.41 -16.13
CA ILE A 25 -5.19 -5.87 -16.14
C ILE A 25 -6.46 -6.32 -16.86
N LEU A 26 -7.62 -5.73 -16.51
CA LEU A 26 -8.93 -6.05 -17.10
C LEU A 26 -8.95 -5.83 -18.62
N ASN A 27 -8.31 -4.77 -19.12
CA ASN A 27 -8.24 -4.46 -20.55
C ASN A 27 -7.33 -5.42 -21.32
N CYS A 28 -6.34 -6.03 -20.66
CA CYS A 28 -5.55 -7.12 -21.23
C CYS A 28 -6.30 -8.46 -21.18
N MET A 29 -7.51 -8.51 -20.61
CA MET A 29 -8.31 -9.73 -20.57
C MET A 29 -9.05 -9.96 -21.88
N GLU A 30 -8.42 -10.67 -22.82
CA GLU A 30 -9.16 -11.37 -23.88
C GLU A 30 -9.60 -12.76 -23.38
N GLY A 31 -10.88 -13.12 -23.53
CA GLY A 31 -11.40 -14.46 -23.22
C GLY A 31 -11.80 -14.74 -21.75
N VAL A 32 -11.87 -16.04 -21.39
CA VAL A 32 -12.44 -16.57 -20.12
C VAL A 32 -11.35 -16.90 -19.08
N GLU A 33 -10.10 -16.50 -19.30
CA GLU A 33 -9.01 -16.85 -18.38
C GLU A 33 -9.05 -16.06 -17.07
N ARG A 34 -8.74 -16.76 -15.97
CA ARG A 34 -8.68 -16.17 -14.64
C ARG A 34 -7.52 -15.18 -14.55
N PRO A 35 -7.68 -14.05 -13.84
CA PRO A 35 -6.63 -13.05 -13.71
C PRO A 35 -5.35 -13.67 -13.16
N GLU A 36 -5.44 -14.50 -12.12
CA GLU A 36 -4.28 -14.99 -11.34
C GLU A 36 -3.28 -15.82 -12.15
N ASP A 37 -3.71 -16.41 -13.27
CA ASP A 37 -2.93 -17.36 -14.06
C ASP A 37 -2.12 -16.69 -15.19
N ARG A 38 -2.20 -15.35 -15.34
CA ARG A 38 -1.54 -14.60 -16.44
C ARG A 38 -0.33 -13.78 -16.03
N SER A 39 0.67 -13.75 -16.92
CA SER A 39 1.89 -12.95 -16.83
C SER A 39 1.64 -11.44 -16.81
N ASP A 40 0.50 -10.98 -17.35
CA ASP A 40 0.14 -9.55 -17.40
C ASP A 40 -0.02 -8.92 -16.01
N ASN A 41 -0.47 -9.67 -15.01
CA ASN A 41 -0.52 -9.20 -13.63
C ASN A 41 0.86 -8.75 -13.13
N VAL A 42 1.88 -9.55 -13.43
CA VAL A 42 3.26 -9.30 -13.01
C VAL A 42 3.80 -8.07 -13.72
N ARG A 43 3.48 -7.91 -15.00
CA ARG A 43 3.85 -6.74 -15.80
C ARG A 43 3.20 -5.46 -15.26
N VAL A 44 1.88 -5.43 -15.10
CA VAL A 44 1.17 -4.25 -14.58
C VAL A 44 1.62 -3.93 -13.16
N PHE A 45 1.80 -4.94 -12.32
CA PHE A 45 2.35 -4.77 -10.98
C PHE A 45 3.73 -4.12 -10.99
N ASN A 46 4.65 -4.59 -11.84
CA ASN A 46 5.99 -4.03 -11.93
C ASN A 46 5.96 -2.56 -12.40
N ILE A 47 5.13 -2.24 -13.39
CA ILE A 47 4.95 -0.85 -13.85
C ILE A 47 4.48 0.05 -12.70
N LYS A 48 3.41 -0.35 -12.00
CA LYS A 48 2.88 0.46 -10.89
C LYS A 48 3.82 0.52 -9.68
N LEU A 49 4.59 -0.54 -9.41
CA LEU A 49 5.61 -0.53 -8.37
C LEU A 49 6.74 0.46 -8.72
N LYS A 50 7.16 0.52 -9.98
CA LYS A 50 8.15 1.51 -10.44
C LYS A 50 7.61 2.94 -10.31
N GLU A 51 6.36 3.19 -10.70
CA GLU A 51 5.71 4.49 -10.50
C GLU A 51 5.70 4.88 -9.01
N LEU A 52 5.35 3.95 -8.12
CA LEU A 52 5.39 4.18 -6.67
C LEU A 52 6.80 4.53 -6.18
N LEU A 53 7.83 3.80 -6.62
CA LEU A 53 9.22 4.07 -6.23
C LEU A 53 9.71 5.41 -6.79
N GLU A 54 9.31 5.78 -8.01
CA GLU A 54 9.61 7.09 -8.58
C GLU A 54 8.98 8.22 -7.77
N ASP A 55 7.72 8.06 -7.36
CA ASP A 55 7.06 9.03 -6.49
C ASP A 55 7.83 9.17 -5.17
N ILE A 56 8.16 8.05 -4.54
CA ILE A 56 8.89 8.02 -3.26
C ILE A 56 10.25 8.71 -3.38
N CYS A 57 11.07 8.32 -4.35
CA CYS A 57 12.47 8.73 -4.42
C CYS A 57 12.69 10.05 -5.16
N LYS A 58 11.92 10.34 -6.22
CA LYS A 58 12.11 11.56 -7.03
C LYS A 58 11.22 12.71 -6.59
N TYR A 59 9.96 12.42 -6.23
CA TYR A 59 9.03 13.45 -5.77
C TYR A 59 9.02 13.62 -4.24
N GLY A 60 9.79 12.79 -3.53
CA GLY A 60 10.04 12.96 -2.10
C GLY A 60 8.77 12.92 -1.27
N ILE A 61 7.84 12.00 -1.56
CA ILE A 61 6.55 11.93 -0.84
C ILE A 61 6.73 11.71 0.67
N PHE A 62 7.85 11.10 1.05
CA PHE A 62 8.28 10.86 2.44
C PHE A 62 9.48 11.73 2.85
N GLY A 63 9.83 12.73 2.04
CA GLY A 63 11.10 13.43 2.11
C GLY A 63 12.23 12.72 1.38
N THR A 64 13.46 13.01 1.77
CA THR A 64 14.67 12.50 1.10
C THR A 64 14.95 11.05 1.50
N VAL A 65 15.00 10.16 0.50
CA VAL A 65 15.35 8.75 0.69
C VAL A 65 16.85 8.54 0.43
N LEU A 66 17.58 8.10 1.44
CA LEU A 66 19.01 7.77 1.33
C LEU A 66 19.25 6.40 0.71
N ALA A 67 18.38 5.44 1.04
CA ALA A 67 18.46 4.07 0.55
C ALA A 67 17.10 3.40 0.64
N TYR A 68 16.80 2.51 -0.30
CA TYR A 68 15.65 1.63 -0.22
C TYR A 68 16.03 0.20 -0.65
N ILE A 69 15.29 -0.77 -0.14
CA ILE A 69 15.35 -2.16 -0.61
C ILE A 69 13.93 -2.67 -0.71
N TYR A 70 13.63 -3.46 -1.72
CA TYR A 70 12.36 -4.15 -1.79
C TYR A 70 12.53 -5.61 -2.20
N VAL A 71 11.59 -6.43 -1.75
CA VAL A 71 11.49 -7.84 -2.11
C VAL A 71 10.10 -8.07 -2.64
N ILE A 72 10.01 -8.66 -3.83
CA ILE A 72 8.74 -9.13 -4.39
C ILE A 72 8.60 -10.60 -4.00
N GLU A 73 7.50 -10.95 -3.32
CA GLU A 73 7.18 -12.34 -3.05
C GLU A 73 5.95 -12.74 -3.87
N PHE A 74 6.04 -13.91 -4.48
CA PHE A 74 4.94 -14.56 -5.17
C PHE A 74 4.38 -15.61 -4.22
N GLN A 75 3.26 -15.33 -3.57
CA GLN A 75 2.59 -16.34 -2.76
C GLN A 75 2.12 -17.48 -3.70
N LYS A 76 2.15 -18.74 -3.25
CA LYS A 76 1.95 -19.97 -4.07
C LYS A 76 0.52 -20.17 -4.63
N ARG A 77 -0.11 -19.09 -5.13
CA ARG A 77 -1.48 -18.87 -5.70
C ARG A 77 -1.94 -17.42 -5.48
N GLY A 78 -1.09 -16.55 -4.94
CA GLY A 78 -1.44 -15.17 -4.61
C GLY A 78 -0.81 -14.20 -5.58
N LEU A 79 -1.47 -13.06 -5.73
CA LEU A 79 -0.99 -11.95 -6.53
C LEU A 79 0.36 -11.44 -6.01
N PRO A 80 1.23 -10.89 -6.88
CA PRO A 80 2.51 -10.35 -6.46
C PRO A 80 2.34 -9.30 -5.36
N HIS A 81 3.22 -9.34 -4.37
CA HIS A 81 3.33 -8.29 -3.37
C HIS A 81 4.79 -7.92 -3.14
N ALA A 82 5.03 -6.63 -2.96
CA ALA A 82 6.34 -6.08 -2.67
C ALA A 82 6.36 -5.59 -1.22
N HIS A 83 7.42 -5.97 -0.52
CA HIS A 83 7.81 -5.40 0.77
C HIS A 83 8.92 -4.39 0.51
N VAL A 84 8.69 -3.12 0.79
CA VAL A 84 9.63 -2.02 0.53
C VAL A 84 10.08 -1.43 1.87
N PHE A 85 11.38 -1.37 2.10
CA PHE A 85 11.99 -0.70 3.24
C PHE A 85 12.68 0.57 2.77
N LEU A 86 12.43 1.69 3.44
CA LEU A 86 13.05 2.98 3.14
C LEU A 86 13.90 3.45 4.32
N THR A 87 15.05 4.03 4.01
CA THR A 87 15.90 4.77 4.96
C THR A 87 15.87 6.23 4.55
N LEU A 88 15.44 7.09 5.47
CA LEU A 88 15.28 8.53 5.24
C LEU A 88 16.50 9.31 5.76
N ASP A 89 16.72 10.50 5.21
CA ASP A 89 17.73 11.43 5.74
C ASP A 89 17.36 11.93 7.16
N SER A 90 18.28 12.63 7.82
CA SER A 90 18.04 13.09 9.19
C SER A 90 16.84 14.03 9.29
N GLU A 91 16.62 14.89 8.32
CA GLU A 91 15.56 15.90 8.35
C GLU A 91 14.19 15.32 8.03
N SER A 92 14.14 14.24 7.24
CA SER A 92 12.90 13.59 6.82
C SER A 92 12.42 12.49 7.77
N LYS A 93 13.17 12.17 8.84
CA LYS A 93 12.74 11.11 9.78
C LYS A 93 11.45 11.51 10.49
N ILE A 94 10.52 10.55 10.52
CA ILE A 94 9.27 10.63 11.27
C ILE A 94 9.60 10.45 12.77
N ARG A 95 9.46 11.52 13.55
CA ARG A 95 9.79 11.52 14.98
C ARG A 95 8.61 11.87 15.87
N THR A 96 7.67 12.64 15.35
CA THR A 96 6.55 13.15 16.13
C THR A 96 5.23 12.49 15.71
N LYS A 97 4.22 12.60 16.58
CA LYS A 97 2.85 12.20 16.28
C LYS A 97 2.30 12.96 15.07
N ASP A 98 2.63 14.23 14.95
CA ASP A 98 2.24 15.05 13.80
C ASP A 98 2.89 14.55 12.50
N ASP A 99 4.14 14.10 12.55
CA ASP A 99 4.78 13.49 11.38
C ASP A 99 4.08 12.19 10.98
N ILE A 100 3.65 11.37 11.94
CA ILE A 100 2.87 10.17 11.67
C ILE A 100 1.55 10.54 11.00
N ASP A 101 0.81 11.49 11.57
CA ASP A 101 -0.51 11.91 11.09
C ASP A 101 -0.46 12.58 9.70
N LYS A 102 0.68 13.15 9.30
CA LYS A 102 0.90 13.66 7.93
C LYS A 102 0.88 12.54 6.89
N PHE A 103 1.36 11.36 7.24
CA PHE A 103 1.61 10.26 6.31
C PHE A 103 0.59 9.12 6.46
N VAL A 104 0.05 8.91 7.66
CA VAL A 104 -0.86 7.80 7.96
C VAL A 104 -2.15 8.33 8.57
N SER A 105 -3.27 8.02 7.92
CA SER A 105 -4.60 8.30 8.46
C SER A 105 -5.41 7.01 8.60
N ALA A 106 -5.99 6.84 9.78
CA ALA A 106 -6.96 5.78 10.08
C ALA A 106 -8.41 6.27 10.01
N GLU A 107 -8.64 7.38 9.32
CA GLU A 107 -9.93 8.05 9.19
C GLU A 107 -10.44 7.89 7.75
N LEU A 108 -11.74 7.78 7.59
CA LEU A 108 -12.38 7.77 6.28
C LEU A 108 -12.21 9.15 5.63
N PRO A 109 -11.78 9.19 4.35
CA PRO A 109 -11.76 10.43 3.58
C PRO A 109 -13.15 11.05 3.49
N ASP A 110 -13.24 12.37 3.40
CA ASP A 110 -14.51 13.04 3.19
C ASP A 110 -14.93 12.91 1.71
N PRO A 111 -16.06 12.24 1.39
CA PRO A 111 -16.53 12.07 0.01
C PRO A 111 -16.86 13.40 -0.69
N CYS A 112 -17.13 14.48 0.04
CA CYS A 112 -17.36 15.81 -0.53
C CYS A 112 -16.07 16.47 -1.02
N THR A 113 -14.92 16.13 -0.41
CA THR A 113 -13.62 16.71 -0.79
C THR A 113 -12.83 15.80 -1.73
N ASP A 114 -12.89 14.48 -1.53
CA ASP A 114 -12.19 13.50 -2.34
C ASP A 114 -13.00 12.19 -2.45
N LEU A 115 -13.98 12.21 -3.36
CA LEU A 115 -14.83 11.04 -3.63
C LEU A 115 -14.03 9.83 -4.09
N ARG A 116 -12.95 10.04 -4.85
CA ARG A 116 -12.16 8.95 -5.41
C ARG A 116 -11.39 8.24 -4.31
N LEU A 117 -10.67 8.98 -3.48
CA LEU A 117 -9.98 8.42 -2.32
C LEU A 117 -10.96 7.72 -1.37
N PHE A 118 -12.12 8.32 -1.12
CA PHE A 118 -13.18 7.68 -0.33
C PHE A 118 -13.57 6.32 -0.91
N GLN A 119 -13.84 6.22 -2.21
CA GLN A 119 -14.19 4.96 -2.89
C GLN A 119 -13.09 3.90 -2.77
N ILE A 120 -11.82 4.31 -2.88
CA ILE A 120 -10.68 3.39 -2.77
C ILE A 120 -10.50 2.91 -1.33
N VAL A 121 -10.56 3.82 -0.34
CA VAL A 121 -10.42 3.47 1.08
C VAL A 121 -11.55 2.56 1.51
N THR A 122 -12.80 2.89 1.16
CA THR A 122 -13.97 2.08 1.52
C THR A 122 -13.95 0.69 0.89
N LYS A 123 -13.42 0.56 -0.34
CA LYS A 123 -13.32 -0.73 -1.05
C LYS A 123 -12.15 -1.59 -0.58
N CYS A 124 -10.98 -0.99 -0.33
CA CYS A 124 -9.73 -1.73 -0.17
C CYS A 124 -9.17 -1.69 1.26
N MET A 125 -9.49 -0.65 2.03
CA MET A 125 -8.85 -0.32 3.31
C MET A 125 -9.84 -0.35 4.49
N VAL A 126 -11.03 -0.91 4.31
CA VAL A 126 -11.98 -1.18 5.38
C VAL A 126 -11.91 -2.65 5.76
N HIS A 127 -11.79 -2.92 7.05
CA HIS A 127 -11.91 -4.27 7.56
C HIS A 127 -13.33 -4.78 7.31
N GLY A 128 -13.43 -5.96 6.69
CA GLY A 128 -14.72 -6.61 6.50
C GLY A 128 -15.46 -6.80 7.82
N PRO A 129 -16.80 -6.82 7.80
CA PRO A 129 -17.62 -7.03 8.99
C PRO A 129 -17.18 -8.30 9.70
N CYS A 130 -17.05 -8.22 11.02
CA CYS A 130 -16.68 -9.34 11.87
C CYS A 130 -17.26 -9.15 13.27
N GLY A 131 -16.92 -10.02 14.22
CA GLY A 131 -17.49 -9.98 15.55
C GLY A 131 -18.95 -10.39 15.52
N THR A 132 -19.79 -9.63 16.21
CA THR A 132 -21.24 -9.85 16.26
C THR A 132 -21.93 -9.63 14.91
N ILE A 133 -21.33 -8.81 14.03
CA ILE A 133 -21.88 -8.52 12.69
C ILE A 133 -21.69 -9.72 11.75
N ASN A 134 -20.57 -10.44 11.88
CA ASN A 134 -20.31 -11.66 11.13
C ASN A 134 -19.30 -12.57 11.85
N ILE A 135 -19.84 -13.57 12.56
CA ILE A 135 -19.03 -14.53 13.33
C ILE A 135 -18.23 -15.48 12.42
N ASN A 136 -18.65 -15.65 11.17
CA ASN A 136 -18.03 -16.56 10.20
C ASN A 136 -16.84 -15.92 9.46
N SER A 137 -16.51 -14.66 9.74
CA SER A 137 -15.38 -13.99 9.11
C SER A 137 -14.06 -14.70 9.44
N THR A 138 -13.17 -14.82 8.46
CA THR A 138 -11.86 -15.51 8.60
C THR A 138 -10.93 -14.88 9.66
N CYS A 139 -11.23 -13.65 10.09
CA CYS A 139 -10.53 -12.98 11.16
C CYS A 139 -11.00 -13.38 12.57
N MET A 140 -12.06 -14.15 12.70
CA MET A 140 -12.63 -14.58 13.97
C MET A 140 -11.86 -15.79 14.53
N ARG A 141 -11.50 -15.71 15.80
CA ARG A 141 -10.90 -16.80 16.59
C ARG A 141 -11.44 -16.70 18.01
N ASP A 142 -11.93 -17.80 18.56
CA ASP A 142 -12.47 -17.86 19.93
C ASP A 142 -13.52 -16.78 20.23
N GLY A 143 -14.40 -16.50 19.26
CA GLY A 143 -15.46 -15.50 19.37
C GLY A 143 -15.00 -14.04 19.24
N GLN A 144 -13.71 -13.78 19.03
CA GLN A 144 -13.15 -12.43 18.90
C GLN A 144 -12.40 -12.25 17.57
N CYS A 145 -12.40 -11.03 17.05
CA CYS A 145 -11.55 -10.71 15.91
C CYS A 145 -10.08 -10.71 16.38
N TYR A 146 -9.22 -11.58 15.85
CA TYR A 146 -7.80 -11.61 16.25
C TYR A 146 -7.05 -10.33 15.86
N LYS A 147 -7.63 -9.52 14.95
CA LYS A 147 -7.13 -8.18 14.58
C LYS A 147 -7.71 -7.07 15.47
N SER A 148 -8.56 -7.42 16.43
CA SER A 148 -9.22 -6.53 17.39
C SER A 148 -10.03 -5.42 16.72
N PHE A 149 -10.86 -5.79 15.75
CA PHE A 149 -11.89 -4.91 15.18
C PHE A 149 -13.25 -5.13 15.88
N PRO A 150 -14.08 -4.07 16.00
CA PRO A 150 -13.77 -2.67 15.68
C PRO A 150 -12.70 -2.08 16.63
N LYS A 151 -11.87 -1.17 16.11
CA LYS A 151 -10.87 -0.44 16.93
C LYS A 151 -11.56 0.55 17.87
N GLN A 152 -10.85 1.02 18.90
CA GLN A 152 -11.34 2.11 19.74
C GLN A 152 -11.13 3.45 19.04
N PHE A 153 -12.01 4.42 19.33
CA PHE A 153 -11.79 5.81 18.94
C PHE A 153 -10.66 6.43 19.76
N LYS A 154 -9.93 7.34 19.13
CA LYS A 154 -8.82 8.10 19.71
C LYS A 154 -8.73 9.46 19.04
N ASP A 155 -8.75 10.53 19.82
CA ASP A 155 -8.74 11.89 19.26
C ASP A 155 -7.37 12.33 18.73
N ASP A 156 -6.30 11.71 19.22
CA ASP A 156 -4.91 11.96 18.85
C ASP A 156 -4.11 10.65 18.75
N THR A 157 -3.03 10.68 17.96
CA THR A 157 -2.10 9.56 17.87
C THR A 157 -1.29 9.44 19.17
N GLU A 158 -1.13 8.23 19.68
CA GLU A 158 -0.41 7.92 20.91
C GLU A 158 0.72 6.92 20.66
N GLU A 159 1.81 7.06 21.40
CA GLU A 159 2.86 6.04 21.43
C GLU A 159 2.36 4.80 22.17
N ASN A 160 2.86 3.63 21.80
CA ASN A 160 2.47 2.37 22.41
C ASN A 160 3.71 1.64 22.93
N VAL A 161 3.53 0.93 24.04
CA VAL A 161 4.57 0.10 24.68
C VAL A 161 5.14 -0.96 23.72
N ASN A 162 4.32 -1.42 22.77
CA ASN A 162 4.72 -2.44 21.79
C ASN A 162 5.41 -1.87 20.53
N GLY A 163 5.71 -0.57 20.49
CA GLY A 163 6.46 0.06 19.40
C GLY A 163 5.66 0.46 18.16
N TYR A 164 4.35 0.15 18.09
CA TYR A 164 3.45 0.62 17.02
C TYR A 164 2.50 1.69 17.54
N PRO A 165 2.44 2.89 16.91
CA PRO A 165 1.53 3.95 17.34
C PRO A 165 0.07 3.49 17.39
N ILE A 166 -0.66 3.97 18.40
CA ILE A 166 -2.11 3.95 18.41
C ILE A 166 -2.56 5.17 17.59
N TYR A 167 -2.93 4.93 16.35
CA TYR A 167 -3.31 6.01 15.43
C TYR A 167 -4.61 6.70 15.85
N ARG A 168 -4.64 8.01 15.61
CA ARG A 168 -5.84 8.84 15.66
C ARG A 168 -6.99 8.24 14.85
N ARG A 169 -8.15 8.13 15.48
CA ARG A 169 -9.42 7.64 14.94
C ARG A 169 -10.55 8.42 15.60
N ARG A 170 -10.89 9.61 15.08
CA ARG A 170 -11.97 10.41 15.65
C ARG A 170 -13.33 9.82 15.35
N ALA A 171 -14.29 10.05 16.25
CA ALA A 171 -15.67 9.70 16.01
C ALA A 171 -16.25 10.64 14.94
N THR A 172 -16.81 10.06 13.89
CA THR A 172 -17.53 10.75 12.82
C THR A 172 -18.82 10.01 12.52
N GLU A 173 -19.72 10.65 11.78
CA GLU A 173 -20.94 9.98 11.32
C GLU A 173 -20.58 8.73 10.50
N PRO A 174 -21.22 7.58 10.79
CA PRO A 174 -21.02 6.37 10.00
C PRO A 174 -21.46 6.55 8.55
N VAL A 175 -20.75 5.92 7.63
CA VAL A 175 -21.08 5.88 6.20
C VAL A 175 -21.61 4.51 5.81
N GLN A 176 -22.49 4.48 4.80
CA GLN A 176 -22.99 3.22 4.25
C GLN A 176 -22.04 2.68 3.18
N VAL A 177 -21.51 1.48 3.39
CA VAL A 177 -20.70 0.75 2.41
C VAL A 177 -21.35 -0.60 2.13
N GLY A 178 -22.02 -0.68 0.98
CA GLY A 178 -22.87 -1.82 0.64
C GLY A 178 -24.05 -1.92 1.60
N LYS A 179 -24.13 -3.02 2.35
CA LYS A 179 -25.21 -3.27 3.34
C LYS A 179 -24.79 -2.97 4.78
N TYR A 180 -23.60 -2.42 4.99
CA TYR A 180 -23.03 -2.22 6.31
C TYR A 180 -22.81 -0.73 6.58
N SER A 181 -23.14 -0.32 7.81
CA SER A 181 -22.77 0.98 8.35
C SER A 181 -21.38 0.88 8.97
N ILE A 182 -20.42 1.64 8.45
CA ILE A 182 -19.03 1.63 8.88
C ILE A 182 -18.57 3.02 9.34
N ASP A 183 -17.60 3.04 10.24
CA ASP A 183 -16.96 4.26 10.73
C ASP A 183 -15.43 4.07 10.83
N ASN A 184 -14.73 5.06 11.36
CA ASN A 184 -13.27 5.06 11.49
C ASN A 184 -12.70 3.89 12.31
N ARG A 185 -13.52 3.17 13.11
CA ARG A 185 -13.08 1.98 13.84
C ARG A 185 -12.81 0.79 12.95
N TRP A 186 -13.34 0.80 11.73
CA TRP A 186 -13.22 -0.27 10.75
C TRP A 186 -12.10 -0.03 9.73
N VAL A 187 -11.52 1.18 9.70
CA VAL A 187 -10.40 1.48 8.79
C VAL A 187 -9.17 0.66 9.16
N ASN A 188 -8.66 -0.10 8.21
CA ASN A 188 -7.54 -1.00 8.38
C ASN A 188 -6.28 -0.43 7.75
N LEU A 189 -5.21 -0.30 8.55
CA LEU A 189 -3.91 0.22 8.10
C LEU A 189 -2.94 -0.87 7.64
N LYS A 190 -3.42 -2.09 7.34
CA LYS A 190 -2.53 -3.16 6.86
C LYS A 190 -1.91 -2.79 5.52
N GLY A 191 -0.59 -2.70 5.52
CA GLY A 191 0.20 -2.21 4.41
C GLY A 191 0.03 -0.69 4.31
N ILE A 192 1.12 0.04 4.17
CA ILE A 192 1.14 1.50 3.95
C ILE A 192 0.56 1.85 2.55
N LEU A 193 -0.54 1.21 2.17
CA LEU A 193 -1.36 1.56 1.00
C LEU A 193 -1.96 2.97 1.13
N VAL A 194 -1.89 3.59 2.32
CA VAL A 194 -2.36 4.96 2.54
C VAL A 194 -1.46 5.99 1.84
N LEU A 195 -0.19 5.70 1.51
CA LEU A 195 0.67 6.71 0.88
C LEU A 195 0.86 6.56 -0.62
N GLY A 196 0.94 5.32 -1.12
CA GLY A 196 1.06 5.09 -2.56
C GLY A 196 -0.16 5.65 -3.31
N PHE A 197 -1.35 5.52 -2.74
CA PHE A 197 -2.58 6.01 -3.38
C PHE A 197 -2.82 7.51 -3.15
N TRP A 198 -2.53 8.02 -1.95
CA TRP A 198 -2.77 9.41 -1.55
C TRP A 198 -1.87 10.40 -2.31
N THR A 199 -0.69 9.97 -2.76
CA THR A 199 0.23 10.81 -3.54
C THR A 199 0.11 10.65 -5.06
N LEU A 200 -0.25 9.44 -5.56
CA LEU A 200 -0.50 9.22 -6.99
C LEU A 200 -1.68 10.06 -7.52
N GLU A 201 -2.74 10.20 -6.74
CA GLU A 201 -3.99 10.86 -7.16
C GLU A 201 -3.82 12.39 -7.27
N ARG A 202 -3.14 13.04 -6.31
CA ARG A 202 -2.95 14.49 -6.32
C ARG A 202 -2.15 15.00 -7.52
N LYS A 203 -1.25 14.17 -8.07
CA LYS A 203 -0.43 14.52 -9.24
C LYS A 203 -1.05 14.14 -10.58
N LYS A 204 -2.09 13.29 -10.60
CA LYS A 204 -2.90 12.98 -11.80
C LYS A 204 -3.89 14.08 -12.19
N ARG A 205 -3.66 15.34 -11.82
CA ARG A 205 -4.12 16.47 -12.64
C ARG A 205 -3.24 16.55 -13.89
N GLY A 206 -3.47 15.65 -14.86
CA GLY A 206 -2.94 15.85 -16.22
C GLY A 206 -2.43 14.64 -17.01
N SER A 207 -2.28 13.44 -16.43
CA SER A 207 -1.67 12.32 -17.16
C SER A 207 -2.49 11.03 -17.06
N THR A 208 -3.26 10.78 -18.12
CA THR A 208 -3.75 9.45 -18.49
C THR A 208 -2.54 8.57 -18.77
N ILE A 209 -2.40 7.42 -18.08
CA ILE A 209 -1.42 6.40 -18.44
C ILE A 209 -1.89 5.83 -19.79
N GLN A 210 -1.30 6.31 -20.88
CA GLN A 210 -1.39 5.61 -22.15
C GLN A 210 -0.35 4.50 -22.11
N LEU A 211 -0.83 3.25 -22.13
CA LEU A 211 0.02 2.10 -22.42
C LEU A 211 0.59 2.30 -23.83
N PRO A 212 1.91 2.35 -24.05
CA PRO A 212 2.45 2.31 -25.39
C PRO A 212 2.05 0.97 -26.00
N LEU A 213 1.21 1.03 -27.04
CA LEU A 213 1.11 -0.05 -28.01
C LEU A 213 2.47 -0.12 -28.71
N GLN A 214 3.10 -1.29 -28.62
CA GLN A 214 4.37 -1.70 -29.23
C GLN A 214 5.65 -1.55 -28.39
N CYS A 215 6.42 -2.64 -28.44
CA CYS A 215 7.83 -2.83 -28.10
C CYS A 215 8.14 -3.40 -26.71
N TYR A 216 8.04 -4.73 -26.57
CA TYR A 216 9.18 -5.55 -26.10
C TYR A 216 9.13 -6.91 -26.84
N PRO A 217 10.24 -7.37 -27.46
CA PRO A 217 10.28 -8.68 -28.10
C PRO A 217 10.09 -9.78 -27.06
N SER A 218 9.48 -10.88 -27.49
CA SER A 218 9.26 -12.12 -26.75
C SER A 218 10.42 -12.47 -25.81
N ILE A 219 10.24 -12.27 -24.51
CA ILE A 219 11.13 -12.82 -23.50
C ILE A 219 10.64 -14.24 -23.21
N GLN A 220 11.33 -15.21 -23.81
CA GLN A 220 11.25 -16.61 -23.40
C GLN A 220 11.82 -16.73 -21.97
N ASP A 221 11.03 -17.36 -21.10
CA ASP A 221 11.29 -17.67 -19.68
C ASP A 221 11.33 -16.52 -18.65
N PRO A 222 10.17 -16.14 -18.05
CA PRO A 222 10.07 -15.16 -16.96
C PRO A 222 10.66 -15.64 -15.62
N ILE A 223 10.88 -16.95 -15.45
CA ILE A 223 11.21 -17.52 -14.15
C ILE A 223 12.69 -17.32 -13.80
N GLN A 224 13.61 -17.40 -14.77
CA GLN A 224 15.05 -17.29 -14.48
C GLN A 224 15.53 -15.84 -14.27
N GLN A 225 14.91 -14.85 -14.91
CA GLN A 225 15.31 -13.45 -14.78
C GLN A 225 14.84 -12.80 -13.46
N LEU A 226 13.77 -13.33 -12.85
CA LEU A 226 13.31 -12.90 -11.53
C LEU A 226 14.22 -13.38 -10.38
N TYR A 227 15.02 -14.44 -10.58
CA TYR A 227 16.01 -14.87 -9.58
C TYR A 227 17.32 -14.08 -9.66
N SER A 228 17.64 -13.46 -10.81
CA SER A 228 18.84 -12.62 -10.96
C SER A 228 18.64 -11.20 -10.43
N ASP A 229 17.41 -10.70 -10.41
CA ASP A 229 17.11 -9.34 -9.95
C ASP A 229 16.94 -9.26 -8.42
N ARG A 230 17.97 -9.69 -7.68
CA ARG A 230 18.29 -9.02 -6.39
C ARG A 230 18.90 -7.66 -6.73
N LEU A 231 18.10 -6.76 -7.30
CA LEU A 231 18.55 -5.41 -7.66
C LEU A 231 18.82 -4.63 -6.37
N PHE A 232 20.05 -4.73 -5.90
CA PHE A 232 20.67 -3.74 -5.03
C PHE A 232 20.92 -2.49 -5.85
N GLN A 233 19.89 -1.66 -6.06
CA GLN A 233 20.10 -0.36 -6.67
C GLN A 233 20.33 0.67 -5.57
N CYS A 234 21.61 0.84 -5.23
CA CYS A 234 22.09 1.95 -4.42
C CYS A 234 22.24 3.14 -5.38
N ASP A 235 21.17 3.91 -5.60
CA ASP A 235 21.31 5.20 -6.27
C ASP A 235 22.03 6.16 -5.30
N LEU A 236 23.35 6.24 -5.45
CA LEU A 236 24.16 7.30 -4.85
C LEU A 236 23.90 8.58 -5.64
N THR A 237 22.82 9.29 -5.32
CA THR A 237 22.69 10.69 -5.75
C THR A 237 23.27 11.59 -4.66
N GLY A 238 24.48 12.08 -4.87
CA GLY A 238 25.05 13.13 -4.02
C GLY A 238 26.55 13.35 -4.22
N THR A 239 26.85 14.26 -5.16
CA THR A 239 28.08 15.09 -5.34
C THR A 239 29.44 14.42 -5.41
#